data_AF-A0A968ATA6-F1
#
_entry.id   AF-A0A968ATA6-F1
#
_cell.length_a   1.000
_cell.length_b   1.000
_cell.length_c   1.000
_cell.angle_alpha   90.00
_cell.angle_beta   90.00
_cell.angle_gamma   90.00
#
_symmetry.space_group_name_H-M   'P 1'
#
loop_
_entity.id
_entity.type
_entity.pdbx_description
1 polymer ?
#
loop_
_entity_poly.entity_id
_entity_poly.type
_entity_poly.pdbx_seq_one_letter_code
_entity_poly.pdbx_strand_id
1 'polypeptide(L)' 'MKVIGIAGSLREGSYSRKVIQLALKGAAERGAETQLIDLRNYQLVFYGATTESE' A
#
# COMPACT_ATOMS: atom_id res chain seq x y z
N MET A 1 10.29 -10.97 -10.89
CA MET A 1 10.54 -9.95 -9.84
C MET A 1 9.21 -9.37 -9.41
N LYS A 2 8.97 -9.21 -8.10
CA LYS A 2 7.71 -8.66 -7.57
C LYS A 2 7.99 -7.34 -6.87
N VAL A 3 7.20 -6.31 -7.16
CA VAL A 3 7.33 -4.96 -6.59
C VAL A 3 6.05 -4.59 -5.86
N ILE A 4 6.18 -4.27 -4.57
CA ILE A 4 5.06 -3.89 -3.70
C ILE A 4 5.15 -2.41 -3.39
N GLY A 5 4.06 -1.68 -3.60
CA GLY A 5 3.93 -0.29 -3.21
C GLY A 5 3.08 -0.13 -1.96
N ILE A 6 3.56 0.63 -0.98
CA ILE A 6 2.83 0.99 0.24
C ILE A 6 2.80 2.51 0.36
N ALA A 7 1.61 3.11 0.30
CA ALA A 7 1.47 4.56 0.44
C ALA A 7 1.58 5.00 1.90
N GLY A 8 2.49 5.93 2.18
CA GLY A 8 2.68 6.49 3.52
C GLY A 8 1.60 7.46 3.99
N SER A 9 0.49 7.61 3.26
CA SER A 9 -0.60 8.48 3.66
C SER A 9 -1.96 7.87 3.36
N LEU A 10 -2.80 7.80 4.41
CA LEU A 10 -4.15 7.26 4.34
C LEU A 10 -5.18 8.28 3.85
N ARG A 11 -4.85 9.57 3.80
CA ARG A 11 -5.82 10.60 3.41
C ARG A 11 -6.35 10.40 2.00
N GLU A 12 -7.56 10.88 1.78
CA GLU A 12 -8.09 11.07 0.43
C GLU A 12 -7.25 12.09 -0.34
N GLY A 13 -7.07 11.88 -1.64
CA GLY A 13 -6.23 12.75 -2.47
C GLY A 13 -4.72 12.66 -2.19
N SER A 14 -4.25 11.63 -1.48
CA SER A 14 -2.81 11.41 -1.20
C SER A 14 -1.93 11.45 -2.46
N TYR A 15 -0.96 12.37 -2.49
CA TYR A 15 0.04 12.45 -3.55
C TYR A 15 1.01 11.26 -3.51
N SER A 16 1.34 10.73 -2.32
CA SER A 16 2.20 9.55 -2.22
C SER A 16 1.56 8.33 -2.84
N ARG A 17 0.23 8.15 -2.67
CA ARG A 17 -0.52 7.08 -3.36
C ARG A 17 -0.44 7.24 -4.88
N LYS A 18 -0.66 8.45 -5.39
CA LYS A 18 -0.59 8.73 -6.84
C LYS A 18 0.79 8.42 -7.42
N VAL A 19 1.86 8.85 -6.76
CA VAL A 19 3.25 8.61 -7.21
C VAL A 19 3.59 7.12 -7.18
N ILE A 20 3.17 6.39 -6.14
CA ILE A 20 3.41 4.94 -6.06
C ILE A 20 2.68 4.18 -7.17
N GLN A 21 1.43 4.55 -7.48
CA GLN A 21 0.71 3.94 -8.61
C GLN A 21 1.45 4.17 -9.93
N LEU A 22 2.02 5.35 -10.13
CA LEU A 22 2.84 5.64 -11.31
C LEU A 22 4.13 4.79 -11.34
N ALA A 23 4.83 4.67 -10.21
CA ALA A 23 6.05 3.85 -10.12
C ALA A 23 5.76 2.35 -10.36
N LEU A 24 4.67 1.82 -9.80
CA LEU A 24 4.24 0.43 -10.03
C LEU A 24 3.87 0.20 -11.49
N LYS A 25 3.23 1.19 -12.16
CA LYS A 25 2.98 1.10 -13.60
C LYS A 25 4.29 0.98 -14.39
N GLY A 26 5.27 1.82 -14.09
CA GLY A 26 6.59 1.75 -14.75
C GLY A 26 7.34 0.44 -14.47
N ALA A 27 7.17 -0.15 -13.29
CA ALA A 27 7.73 -1.47 -12.98
C ALA A 27 7.01 -2.59 -13.77
N ALA A 28 5.68 -2.53 -13.90
CA ALA A 28 4.90 -3.49 -14.69
C ALA A 28 5.26 -3.44 -16.18
N GLU A 29 5.49 -2.24 -16.74
CA GLU A 29 5.97 -2.05 -18.12
C GLU A 29 7.32 -2.73 -18.39
N ARG A 30 8.10 -3.00 -17.34
CA ARG A 30 9.39 -3.72 -17.40
C ARG A 30 9.27 -5.21 -17.06
N GLY A 31 8.04 -5.75 -16.99
CA GLY A 31 7.77 -7.16 -16.73
C GLY A 31 7.76 -7.56 -15.25
N ALA A 32 7.72 -6.60 -14.32
CA ALA A 32 7.53 -6.93 -12.91
C ALA A 32 6.06 -7.24 -12.60
N GLU A 33 5.82 -8.22 -11.73
CA GLU A 33 4.52 -8.35 -11.07
C GLU A 33 4.40 -7.24 -10.02
N THR A 34 3.30 -6.48 -10.04
CA THR A 34 3.14 -5.33 -9.15
C THR A 34 1.86 -5.41 -8.34
N GLN A 35 1.92 -4.93 -7.10
CA GLN A 35 0.78 -4.87 -6.20
C GLN A 35 0.82 -3.60 -5.36
N LEU A 36 -0.31 -2.90 -5.28
CA LEU A 36 -0.51 -1.82 -4.32
C LEU A 36 -1.15 -2.38 -3.06
N ILE A 37 -0.53 -2.13 -1.91
CA ILE A 37 -1.17 -2.31 -0.60
C ILE A 37 -1.71 -0.95 -0.18
N ASP A 38 -3.03 -0.76 -0.32
CA ASP A 38 -3.72 0.42 0.19
C ASP A 38 -4.19 0.17 1.61
N LEU A 39 -3.43 0.68 2.58
CA LEU A 39 -3.67 0.48 4.01
C LEU A 39 -5.07 0.93 4.47
N ARG A 40 -5.79 1.76 3.70
CA ARG A 40 -7.21 2.11 3.98
C ARG A 40 -8.14 0.90 3.93
N ASN A 41 -7.77 -0.12 3.17
CA ASN A 41 -8.58 -1.34 3.01
C ASN A 41 -8.27 -2.38 4.10
N TYR A 42 -7.42 -2.04 5.07
CA TYR A 42 -7.00 -2.94 6.13
C TYR A 42 -7.43 -2.37 7.49
N GLN A 43 -8.04 -3.23 8.30
CA GLN A 43 -8.29 -2.95 9.72
C GLN A 43 -7.06 -3.37 10.51
N LEU A 44 -6.00 -2.56 10.44
CA LEU A 44 -4.78 -2.84 11.17
C LEU A 44 -4.93 -2.45 12.64
N VAL A 45 -4.46 -3.33 13.52
CA VAL A 45 -4.36 -3.01 14.95
C VAL A 45 -3.33 -1.90 15.15
N PHE A 46 -3.57 -1.07 16.16
CA PHE A 46 -2.52 -0.16 16.62
C PHE A 46 -1.38 -0.98 17.22
N TYR A 47 -0.14 -0.55 17.00
CA TYR A 47 1.02 -1.23 17.56
C TYR A 47 0.91 -1.29 19.09
N GLY A 48 0.95 -2.51 19.65
CA GLY A 48 0.79 -2.75 21.10
C GLY A 48 -0.65 -2.97 21.55
N ALA A 49 -1.65 -2.83 20.67
CA ALA A 49 -3.00 -3.29 20.95
C ALA A 49 -3.05 -4.81 20.73
N THR A 50 -3.21 -5.57 21.81
CA THR A 50 -3.68 -6.96 21.72
C THR A 50 -5.19 -6.92 21.46
N THR A 51 -5.66 -7.61 20.42
CA THR A 51 -7.08 -7.92 20.31
C THR A 51 -7.48 -8.69 21.56
N GLU A 52 -8.30 -8.09 22.43
CA GLU A 52 -9.02 -8.87 23.43
C GLU A 52 -9.76 -9.97 22.67
N SER A 53 -9.44 -11.21 23.01
CA SER A 53 -10.12 -12.38 22.47
C SER A 53 -11.44 -12.46 23.22
N GLU A 54 -12.56 -12.49 22.48
CA GLU A 54 -13.88 -12.79 23.05
C GLU A 54 -13.93 -14.17 23.71
#